data_AF-A0A4Y2ISC8-F1
#
_entry.id   AF-A0A4Y2ISC8-F1
#
_cell.length_a   1.000
_cell.length_b   1.000
_cell.length_c   1.000
_cell.angle_alpha   90.00
_cell.angle_beta   90.00
_cell.angle_gamma   90.00
#
_symmetry.space_group_name_H-M   'P 1'
#
loop_
_entity.id
_entity.type
_entity.pdbx_description
1 polymer ?
#
loop_
_entity_poly.entity_id
_entity_poly.type
_entity_poly.pdbx_seq_one_letter_code
_entity_poly.pdbx_strand_id
1 'polypeptide(L)'
;MLEDITFFAHVHWHRYNGGILFPIEIGIAEVLPKNVPEDRRRTLLVTVKNAGRRRTRGDLRTNMFISHEFSNLPHNYSGKYELDEANRKVVDFVRGATMAVKGLEQRKYFEGLGLYVLEIKSEVVPNCPKFEDLPDEVRRLKSTRRFRHLEHRRKDDEKCSQIR
;
A
#
# COMPACT_ATOMS: atom_id res chain seq x y z
N MET A 1 2.87 20.79 7.50
CA MET A 1 2.49 19.37 7.71
C MET A 1 2.89 18.49 6.52
N LEU A 2 2.50 18.81 5.27
CA LEU A 2 3.03 18.09 4.09
C LEU A 2 4.50 18.42 3.79
N GLU A 3 4.96 19.62 4.15
CA GLU A 3 6.33 20.11 3.91
C GLU A 3 7.39 19.37 4.73
N ASP A 4 6.99 18.69 5.81
CA ASP A 4 7.89 17.99 6.73
C ASP A 4 8.02 16.49 6.41
N ILE A 5 7.32 15.99 5.39
CA ILE A 5 7.36 14.58 5.00
C ILE A 5 8.61 14.34 4.14
N THR A 6 9.50 13.47 4.62
CA THR A 6 10.70 13.07 3.88
C THR A 6 10.47 11.82 3.04
N PHE A 7 9.64 10.88 3.52
CA PHE A 7 9.41 9.61 2.85
C PHE A 7 7.93 9.25 2.78
N PHE A 8 7.51 8.62 1.68
CA PHE A 8 6.31 7.79 1.66
C PHE A 8 6.71 6.33 1.85
N ALA A 9 5.92 5.59 2.63
CA ALA A 9 6.12 4.15 2.74
C ALA A 9 4.84 3.35 2.55
N HIS A 10 5.06 2.14 2.04
CA HIS A 10 4.05 1.13 1.83
C HIS A 10 4.53 -0.24 2.31
N VAL A 11 3.63 -1.03 2.89
CA VAL A 11 3.84 -2.43 3.21
C VAL A 11 2.75 -3.26 2.54
N HIS A 12 3.17 -4.26 1.77
CA HIS A 12 2.30 -5.32 1.31
C HIS A 12 2.20 -6.43 2.35
N TRP A 13 0.99 -6.85 2.63
CA TRP A 13 0.68 -7.82 3.68
C TRP A 13 0.06 -9.09 3.11
N HIS A 14 0.53 -10.23 3.61
CA HIS A 14 -0.18 -11.50 3.50
C HIS A 14 -0.63 -11.97 4.88
N ARG A 15 -1.63 -12.84 4.90
CA ARG A 15 -2.12 -13.51 6.11
C ARG A 15 -1.45 -14.86 6.29
N TYR A 16 -1.10 -15.17 7.53
CA TYR A 16 -0.53 -16.46 7.95
C TYR A 16 -1.06 -16.83 9.33
N ASN A 17 -0.83 -18.07 9.74
CA ASN A 17 -1.11 -18.56 11.10
C ASN A 17 -2.56 -18.29 11.55
N GLY A 18 -3.54 -18.34 10.63
CA GLY A 18 -4.94 -18.12 10.96
C GLY A 18 -5.36 -16.64 10.97
N GLY A 19 -4.88 -15.87 9.99
CA GLY A 19 -5.31 -14.48 9.77
C GLY A 19 -4.34 -13.40 10.23
N ILE A 20 -3.19 -13.76 10.81
CA ILE A 20 -2.17 -12.80 11.26
C ILE A 20 -1.49 -12.15 10.06
N LEU A 21 -1.50 -10.81 10.01
CA LEU A 21 -0.80 -10.05 8.97
C LEU A 21 0.72 -10.19 9.12
N PHE A 22 1.38 -10.38 7.99
CA PHE A 22 2.83 -10.45 7.90
C PHE A 22 3.30 -9.66 6.67
N PRO A 23 4.32 -8.79 6.83
CA PRO A 23 4.84 -8.04 5.70
C PRO A 23 5.53 -9.00 4.74
N ILE A 24 5.30 -8.83 3.44
CA ILE A 24 5.99 -9.60 2.38
C ILE A 24 6.88 -8.71 1.52
N GLU A 25 6.58 -7.42 1.48
CA GLU A 25 7.32 -6.40 0.77
C GLU A 25 7.10 -5.06 1.46
N ILE A 26 8.17 -4.28 1.57
CA ILE A 26 8.17 -2.94 2.13
C ILE A 26 8.83 -2.03 1.11
N GLY A 27 8.06 -1.04 0.65
CA GLY A 27 8.50 -0.01 -0.29
C GLY A 27 8.58 1.34 0.41
N ILE A 28 9.67 2.07 0.21
CA ILE A 28 9.86 3.44 0.72
C ILE A 28 10.41 4.29 -0.42
N ALA A 29 9.86 5.49 -0.58
CA ALA A 29 10.28 6.43 -1.60
C ALA A 29 10.45 7.82 -0.98
N GLU A 30 11.59 8.45 -1.22
CA GLU A 30 11.86 9.83 -0.80
C GLU A 30 10.91 10.80 -1.48
N VAL A 31 10.42 11.80 -0.76
CA VAL A 31 9.62 12.90 -1.31
C VAL A 31 10.58 13.93 -1.87
N LEU A 32 10.52 14.12 -3.19
CA LEU A 32 11.32 15.13 -3.87
C LEU A 32 10.56 16.46 -4.02
N PRO A 33 11.24 17.61 -3.89
CA PRO A 33 10.70 18.89 -4.33
C PRO A 33 10.39 18.88 -5.84
N LYS A 34 9.38 19.65 -6.27
CA LYS A 34 8.92 19.69 -7.69
C LYS A 34 10.02 19.92 -8.73
N ASN A 35 11.09 20.61 -8.36
CA ASN A 35 12.18 20.98 -9.26
C ASN A 35 13.36 20.00 -9.24
N VAL A 36 13.27 18.90 -8.48
CA VAL A 36 14.31 17.87 -8.42
C VAL A 36 13.93 16.73 -9.37
N PRO A 37 14.83 16.34 -10.29
CA PRO A 37 14.62 15.19 -11.16
C PRO A 37 14.35 13.88 -10.41
N GLU A 38 13.40 13.08 -10.92
CA GLU A 38 12.95 11.83 -10.31
C GLU A 38 14.03 10.75 -10.20
N ASP A 39 15.02 10.74 -11.09
CA ASP A 39 16.15 9.80 -11.07
C ASP A 39 17.05 9.97 -9.84
N ARG A 40 16.95 11.11 -9.14
CA ARG A 40 17.64 11.35 -7.87
C ARG A 40 16.89 10.81 -6.66
N ARG A 41 15.67 10.30 -6.83
CA ARG A 41 14.83 9.82 -5.73
C ARG A 41 15.45 8.59 -5.10
N ARG A 42 15.78 8.66 -3.82
CA ARG A 42 16.14 7.45 -3.08
C ARG A 42 14.90 6.58 -2.91
N THR A 43 15.05 5.29 -3.20
CA THR A 43 14.01 4.29 -2.96
C THR A 43 14.60 3.10 -2.21
N LEU A 44 13.77 2.46 -1.41
CA LEU A 44 14.04 1.18 -0.78
C LEU A 44 12.90 0.23 -1.14
N LEU A 45 13.24 -0.93 -1.70
CA LEU A 45 12.32 -2.04 -1.84
C LEU A 45 12.95 -3.26 -1.18
N VAL A 46 12.35 -3.74 -0.11
CA VAL A 46 12.81 -4.93 0.60
C VAL A 46 11.69 -5.95 0.66
N THR A 47 12.02 -7.19 0.35
CA THR A 47 11.07 -8.30 0.41
C THR A 47 11.41 -9.21 1.57
N VAL A 48 10.39 -9.65 2.28
CA VAL A 48 10.51 -10.36 3.55
C VAL A 48 10.26 -11.84 3.34
N LYS A 49 11.19 -12.67 3.82
CA LYS A 49 11.04 -14.12 3.83
C LYS A 49 9.83 -14.51 4.68
N ASN A 50 8.99 -15.36 4.09
CA ASN A 50 7.76 -15.87 4.69
C ASN A 50 7.77 -17.41 4.77
N ALA A 51 8.93 -18.03 4.51
CA ALA A 51 9.14 -19.46 4.68
C ALA A 51 8.87 -19.89 6.14
N GLY A 52 8.39 -21.12 6.33
CA GLY A 52 8.05 -21.66 7.66
C GLY A 52 6.73 -21.14 8.26
N ARG A 53 6.10 -20.11 7.67
CA ARG A 53 4.78 -19.64 8.12
C ARG A 53 3.66 -20.55 7.61
N ARG A 54 2.77 -20.97 8.52
CA ARG A 54 1.63 -21.83 8.19
C ARG A 54 0.54 -21.00 7.51
N ARG A 55 -0.10 -21.57 6.50
CA ARG A 55 -1.23 -20.96 5.80
C ARG A 55 -2.45 -21.84 5.98
N THR A 56 -3.50 -21.30 6.58
CA THR A 56 -4.81 -21.95 6.55
C THR A 56 -5.42 -21.85 5.14
N ARG A 57 -6.50 -22.61 4.87
CA ARG A 57 -7.27 -22.44 3.63
C ARG A 57 -7.81 -21.00 3.47
N GLY A 58 -8.16 -20.35 4.59
CA GLY A 58 -8.60 -18.95 4.59
C GLY A 58 -7.47 -18.00 4.18
N ASP A 59 -6.31 -18.15 4.80
CA ASP A 59 -5.11 -17.35 4.49
C ASP A 59 -4.74 -17.47 3.01
N LEU A 60 -4.72 -18.69 2.46
CA LEU A 60 -4.37 -18.93 1.06
C LEU A 60 -5.32 -18.20 0.11
N ARG A 61 -6.64 -18.29 0.35
CA ARG A 61 -7.64 -17.60 -0.48
C ARG A 61 -7.47 -16.08 -0.45
N THR A 62 -7.28 -15.52 0.74
CA THR A 62 -7.05 -14.07 0.88
C THR A 62 -5.75 -13.65 0.21
N ASN A 63 -4.67 -14.40 0.38
CA ASN A 63 -3.38 -14.06 -0.21
C ASN A 63 -3.42 -14.16 -1.73
N MET A 64 -4.08 -15.18 -2.31
CA MET A 64 -4.26 -15.27 -3.76
C MET A 64 -5.02 -14.06 -4.32
N PHE A 65 -6.06 -13.61 -3.63
CA PHE A 65 -6.79 -12.40 -4.00
C PHE A 65 -5.89 -11.15 -3.92
N ILE A 66 -5.18 -10.95 -2.81
CA ILE A 66 -4.28 -9.81 -2.63
C ILE A 66 -3.14 -9.81 -3.67
N SER A 67 -2.58 -10.98 -3.94
CA SER A 67 -1.59 -11.22 -5.00
C SER A 67 -2.09 -10.77 -6.35
N HIS A 68 -3.28 -11.23 -6.75
CA HIS A 68 -3.84 -10.96 -8.06
C HIS A 68 -4.29 -9.49 -8.23
N GLU A 69 -4.93 -8.93 -7.21
CA GLU A 69 -5.59 -7.63 -7.33
C GLU A 69 -4.68 -6.43 -7.00
N PHE A 70 -3.71 -6.60 -6.08
CA PHE A 70 -2.98 -5.45 -5.52
C PHE A 70 -1.47 -5.52 -5.70
N SER A 71 -0.83 -6.66 -5.39
CA SER A 71 0.64 -6.72 -5.38
C SER A 71 1.25 -7.20 -6.69
N ASN A 72 0.49 -7.96 -7.50
CA ASN A 72 1.01 -8.70 -8.65
C ASN A 72 2.18 -9.65 -8.31
N LEU A 73 2.38 -9.95 -7.01
CA LEU A 73 3.37 -10.90 -6.52
C LEU A 73 2.76 -12.30 -6.55
N PRO A 74 3.52 -13.35 -6.90
CA PRO A 74 3.05 -14.72 -6.77
C PRO A 74 2.58 -15.01 -5.33
N HIS A 75 1.47 -15.72 -5.16
CA HIS A 75 0.95 -16.06 -3.82
C HIS A 75 1.88 -17.01 -3.03
N ASN A 76 2.84 -17.62 -3.72
CA ASN A 76 3.92 -18.43 -3.17
C ASN A 76 5.28 -17.70 -3.14
N TYR A 77 5.30 -16.39 -3.42
CA TYR A 77 6.50 -15.57 -3.37
C TYR A 77 7.15 -15.65 -1.99
N SER A 78 8.47 -15.85 -1.97
CA SER A 78 9.29 -15.72 -0.77
C SER A 78 10.23 -14.55 -0.95
N GLY A 79 10.23 -13.63 0.01
CA GLY A 79 11.16 -12.51 0.00
C GLY A 79 12.60 -12.93 0.25
N LYS A 80 13.49 -11.93 0.19
CA LYS A 80 14.95 -12.13 0.28
C LYS A 80 15.47 -12.10 1.70
N TYR A 81 14.96 -11.20 2.53
CA TYR A 81 15.54 -10.88 3.84
C TYR A 81 14.70 -11.47 4.98
N GLU A 82 15.36 -11.88 6.07
CA GLU A 82 14.63 -12.14 7.33
C GLU A 82 13.96 -10.85 7.82
N LEU A 83 12.87 -10.96 8.59
CA LEU A 83 12.11 -9.79 9.05
C LEU A 83 13.00 -8.77 9.77
N ASP A 84 13.87 -9.22 10.67
CA ASP A 84 14.74 -8.33 11.44
C ASP A 84 15.80 -7.63 10.56
N GLU A 85 16.24 -8.26 9.47
CA GLU A 85 17.13 -7.62 8.52
C GLU A 85 16.39 -6.61 7.64
N ALA A 86 15.19 -6.94 7.18
CA ALA A 86 14.33 -6.02 6.44
C ALA A 86 13.99 -4.77 7.27
N ASN A 87 13.62 -4.96 8.54
CA ASN A 87 13.33 -3.88 9.49
C ASN A 87 14.56 -2.99 9.71
N ARG A 88 15.76 -3.57 9.92
CA ARG A 88 17.00 -2.80 10.04
C ARG A 88 17.28 -1.95 8.82
N LYS A 89 17.15 -2.51 7.61
CA LYS A 89 17.32 -1.76 6.36
C LYS A 89 16.34 -0.58 6.24
N VAL A 90 15.09 -0.77 6.68
CA VAL A 90 14.09 0.32 6.73
C VAL A 90 14.55 1.43 7.67
N VAL A 91 14.95 1.10 8.89
CA VAL A 91 15.41 2.08 9.88
C VAL A 91 16.66 2.82 9.38
N ASP A 92 17.64 2.08 8.85
CA ASP A 92 18.89 2.63 8.32
C ASP A 92 18.69 3.53 7.09
N PHE A 93 17.65 3.26 6.30
CA PHE A 93 17.30 4.04 5.13
C PHE A 93 16.60 5.35 5.50
N VAL A 94 15.64 5.29 6.44
CA VAL A 94 14.87 6.46 6.90
C VAL A 94 15.70 7.38 7.80
N ARG A 95 16.64 6.83 8.59
CA ARG A 95 17.55 7.59 9.48
C ARG A 95 16.84 8.58 10.41
N GLY A 96 15.68 8.18 10.93
CA GLY A 96 14.88 9.01 11.84
C GLY A 96 14.13 10.17 11.17
N ALA A 97 14.16 10.28 9.84
CA ALA A 97 13.36 11.26 9.12
C ALA A 97 11.86 10.96 9.20
N THR A 98 11.04 11.99 9.00
CA THR A 98 9.58 11.85 9.00
C THR A 98 9.11 11.05 7.80
N MET A 99 8.26 10.07 8.07
CA MET A 99 7.66 9.24 7.05
C MET A 99 6.14 9.38 7.08
N ALA A 100 5.51 9.26 5.92
CA ALA A 100 4.07 9.27 5.79
C ALA A 100 3.58 7.97 5.16
N VAL A 101 2.47 7.45 5.69
CA VAL A 101 1.89 6.17 5.28
C VAL A 101 0.38 6.28 5.14
N LYS A 102 -0.19 5.39 4.35
CA LYS A 102 -1.64 5.33 4.16
C LYS A 102 -2.27 4.24 5.04
N GLY A 103 -3.00 4.67 6.07
CA GLY A 103 -3.81 3.79 6.91
C GLY A 103 -3.12 3.26 8.17
N LEU A 104 -3.95 2.99 9.17
CA LEU A 104 -3.55 2.68 10.54
C LEU A 104 -2.61 1.49 10.70
N GLU A 105 -2.81 0.40 9.95
CA GLU A 105 -1.97 -0.80 10.08
C GLU A 105 -0.52 -0.54 9.65
N GLN A 106 -0.32 0.26 8.61
CA GLN A 106 1.02 0.65 8.18
C GLN A 106 1.66 1.57 9.22
N ARG A 107 0.90 2.51 9.76
CA ARG A 107 1.38 3.41 10.81
C ARG A 107 1.87 2.62 12.03
N LYS A 108 1.04 1.72 12.56
CA LYS A 108 1.40 0.89 13.72
C LYS A 108 2.67 0.08 13.48
N TYR A 109 2.82 -0.49 12.28
CA TYR A 109 4.01 -1.26 11.94
C TYR A 109 5.29 -0.43 12.02
N PHE A 110 5.32 0.74 11.38
CA PHE A 110 6.51 1.58 11.36
C PHE A 110 6.77 2.31 12.67
N GLU A 111 5.72 2.71 13.42
CA GLU A 111 5.86 3.20 14.80
C GLU A 111 6.47 2.12 15.71
N GLY A 112 6.11 0.84 15.50
CA GLY A 112 6.71 -0.30 16.18
C GLY A 112 8.21 -0.49 15.87
N LEU A 113 8.72 0.12 14.80
CA LEU A 113 10.16 0.19 14.49
C LEU A 113 10.84 1.42 15.11
N GLY A 114 10.12 2.25 15.87
CA GLY A 114 10.61 3.49 16.47
C GLY A 114 10.69 4.68 15.50
N LEU A 115 9.99 4.63 14.37
CA LEU A 115 9.98 5.71 13.39
C LEU A 115 8.88 6.76 13.69
N TYR A 116 9.14 8.01 13.30
CA TYR A 116 8.12 9.06 13.36
C TYR A 116 7.25 9.01 12.10
N VAL A 117 5.96 8.69 12.28
CA VAL A 117 5.05 8.34 11.18
C VAL A 117 3.79 9.21 11.20
N LEU A 118 3.51 9.84 10.06
CA LEU A 118 2.26 10.55 9.80
C LEU A 118 1.30 9.64 9.03
N GLU A 119 0.11 9.43 9.57
CA GLU A 119 -0.96 8.77 8.82
C GLU A 119 -1.63 9.78 7.88
N ILE A 120 -1.54 9.50 6.58
CA ILE A 120 -2.27 10.23 5.56
C ILE A 120 -3.69 9.67 5.55
N LYS A 121 -4.63 10.45 6.07
CA LYS A 121 -6.05 10.17 5.89
C LYS A 121 -6.39 10.36 4.42
N SER A 122 -7.18 9.45 3.87
CA SER A 122 -7.75 9.67 2.54
C SER A 122 -8.79 10.77 2.66
N GLU A 123 -8.46 11.97 2.21
CA GLU A 123 -9.49 12.98 1.98
C GLU A 123 -10.25 12.59 0.72
N VAL A 124 -11.53 12.29 0.89
CA VAL A 124 -12.46 12.26 -0.23
C VAL A 124 -12.60 13.71 -0.66
N VAL A 125 -12.11 14.07 -1.85
CA VAL A 125 -12.36 15.40 -2.41
C VAL A 125 -13.87 15.52 -2.57
N PRO A 126 -14.56 16.37 -1.79
CA PRO A 126 -16.03 16.36 -1.72
C PRO A 126 -16.67 16.76 -3.06
N ASN A 127 -15.88 17.38 -3.94
CA ASN A 127 -16.25 17.78 -5.29
C ASN A 127 -15.39 17.09 -6.37
N CYS A 128 -14.92 15.86 -6.12
CA CYS A 128 -14.33 15.07 -7.20
C CYS A 128 -15.42 14.89 -8.28
N PRO A 129 -15.20 15.36 -9.53
CA PRO A 129 -16.16 15.16 -10.60
C PRO A 129 -16.48 13.67 -10.66
N LYS A 130 -17.76 13.30 -10.75
CA LYS A 130 -18.09 11.89 -10.94
C LYS A 130 -17.38 11.44 -12.20
N PHE A 131 -17.02 10.16 -12.27
CA PHE A 131 -16.37 9.62 -13.47
C PHE A 131 -17.16 9.93 -14.76
N GLU A 132 -18.48 10.04 -14.63
CA GLU A 132 -19.42 10.40 -15.70
C GLU A 132 -19.24 11.85 -16.18
N ASP A 133 -18.80 12.75 -15.30
CA ASP A 133 -18.56 14.18 -15.55
C ASP A 133 -17.15 14.47 -16.06
N LEU A 134 -16.28 13.45 -16.11
CA LEU A 134 -14.94 13.59 -16.66
C LEU A 134 -14.98 13.65 -18.20
N PRO A 135 -14.04 14.37 -18.83
CA PRO A 135 -13.92 14.41 -20.29
C PRO A 135 -13.83 13.01 -20.90
N ASP A 136 -14.40 12.86 -22.08
CA ASP A 136 -14.46 11.61 -22.83
C ASP A 136 -13.08 10.93 -22.99
N GLU A 137 -12.03 11.72 -23.11
CA GLU A 137 -10.63 11.28 -23.21
C GLU A 137 -10.19 10.47 -21.98
N VAL A 138 -10.58 10.91 -20.78
CA VAL A 138 -10.31 10.23 -19.51
C VAL A 138 -11.19 8.99 -19.37
N ARG A 139 -12.43 9.06 -19.86
CA ARG A 139 -13.39 7.96 -19.81
C ARG A 139 -13.01 6.78 -20.73
N ARG A 140 -12.36 7.07 -21.87
CA ARG A 140 -11.97 6.08 -22.90
C ARG A 140 -10.75 5.23 -22.54
N LEU A 141 -10.02 5.54 -21.47
CA LEU A 141 -8.97 4.68 -20.91
C LEU A 141 -9.46 3.28 -20.46
N LYS A 142 -10.79 3.09 -20.38
CA LYS A 142 -11.50 1.84 -20.07
C LYS A 142 -11.30 0.68 -21.06
N SER A 143 -10.68 0.88 -22.23
CA SER A 143 -10.43 -0.22 -23.17
C SER A 143 -9.24 -1.11 -22.79
N THR A 144 -8.38 -0.67 -21.86
CA THR A 144 -7.37 -1.56 -21.28
C THR A 144 -8.00 -2.32 -20.12
N ARG A 145 -7.88 -3.66 -20.13
CA ARG A 145 -8.47 -4.63 -19.17
C ARG A 145 -8.29 -4.33 -17.66
N ARG A 146 -7.57 -3.28 -17.27
CA ARG A 146 -7.17 -2.95 -15.89
C ARG A 146 -8.26 -2.31 -15.02
N PHE A 147 -9.39 -1.86 -15.55
CA PHE A 147 -10.37 -1.06 -14.78
C PHE A 147 -11.75 -1.72 -14.53
N ARG A 148 -11.90 -3.03 -14.73
CA ARG A 148 -13.20 -3.72 -14.47
C ARG A 148 -13.61 -3.73 -12.99
N HIS A 149 -12.71 -3.45 -12.06
CA HIS A 149 -13.01 -3.48 -10.62
C HIS A 149 -13.68 -2.20 -10.08
N LEU A 150 -13.75 -1.12 -10.85
CA LEU A 150 -14.51 0.08 -10.46
C LEU A 150 -16.03 -0.13 -10.53
N GLU A 151 -16.52 -1.12 -11.27
CA GLU A 151 -17.96 -1.42 -11.35
C GLU A 151 -18.49 -2.08 -10.08
N HIS A 152 -17.63 -2.70 -9.25
CA HIS A 152 -18.08 -3.28 -7.98
C HIS A 152 -18.34 -2.22 -6.90
N ARG A 153 -17.72 -1.03 -6.96
CA ARG A 153 -18.04 0.07 -6.03
C ARG A 153 -19.44 0.65 -6.24
N ARG A 154 -19.98 0.55 -7.46
CA ARG A 154 -21.35 1.02 -7.78
C ARG A 154 -22.42 0.35 -6.91
N LYS A 155 -22.18 -0.89 -6.43
CA LYS A 155 -23.15 -1.62 -5.59
C LYS A 155 -23.04 -1.29 -4.10
N ASP A 156 -21.91 -0.80 -3.62
CA ASP A 156 -21.74 -0.46 -2.21
C ASP A 156 -22.23 0.97 -1.92
N ASP A 157 -22.12 1.88 -2.88
CA ASP A 157 -22.64 3.25 -2.76
C ASP A 157 -24.18 3.31 -2.74
N GLU A 158 -24.88 2.36 -3.38
CA GLU A 158 -26.34 2.22 -3.30
C GLU A 158 -26.86 1.78 -1.93
N LYS A 159 -26.00 1.19 -1.07
CA LYS A 159 -26.38 0.84 0.31
C LYS A 159 -26.27 2.01 1.28
N CYS A 160 -25.38 2.96 1.02
CA CYS A 160 -25.21 4.14 1.88
C CYS A 160 -26.29 5.20 1.69
N SER A 161 -27.12 5.12 0.64
CA SER A 161 -28.24 6.04 0.39
C SER A 161 -29.57 5.60 1.01
N GLN A 162 -29.60 4.52 1.81
CA GLN A 162 -30.82 4.03 2.49
C GLN A 162 -30.81 4.16 4.02
N ILE A 163 -29.82 4.83 4.62
CA ILE A 163 -29.87 5.18 6.04
C ILE A 163 -30.38 6.61 6.15
N ARG A 164 -31.63 6.74 6.61
CA ARG A 164 -32.37 7.98 6.85
C ARG A 164 -31.69 8.88 7.88
#